data_AF-A0A2U1W8W1-F1
#
_entry.id   AF-A0A2U1W8W1-F1
#
_cell.length_a   1.000
_cell.length_b   1.000
_cell.length_c   1.000
_cell.angle_alpha   90.00
_cell.angle_beta   90.00
_cell.angle_gamma   90.00
#
_symmetry.space_group_name_H-M   'P 1'
#
loop_
_entity.id
_entity.type
_entity.pdbx_description
1 polymer ?
#
loop_
_entity_poly.entity_id
_entity_poly.type
_entity_poly.pdbx_seq_one_letter_code
_entity_poly.pdbx_strand_id
1 'polypeptide(L)'
;MAPIPRHLIPKVERALASSRVVNVIGPRQAGKTTLVRDLIDSAVYVTLDADDLRSSLDSDPYGQLQLLSKEGAAKQLPIVIDEVQRVLSTSLAEDELKV
;
A
#
# COMPACT_ATOMS: atom_id res chain seq x y z
N MET A 1 2.10 -14.55 -25.73
CA MET A 1 3.23 -14.28 -24.82
C MET A 1 2.81 -14.78 -23.45
N ALA A 2 3.54 -15.72 -22.85
CA ALA A 2 3.22 -16.18 -21.50
C ALA A 2 3.55 -15.07 -20.49
N PRO A 3 2.71 -14.82 -19.46
CA PRO A 3 3.02 -13.83 -18.45
C PRO A 3 4.34 -14.20 -17.74
N ILE A 4 5.19 -13.20 -17.49
CA ILE A 4 6.45 -13.41 -16.76
C ILE A 4 6.11 -13.88 -15.33
N PRO A 5 6.66 -15.00 -14.85
CA PRO A 5 6.37 -15.51 -13.51
C PRO A 5 6.66 -14.46 -12.42
N ARG A 6 5.66 -14.10 -11.63
CA ARG A 6 5.82 -13.17 -10.51
C ARG A 6 6.23 -13.91 -9.24
N HIS A 7 7.54 -14.09 -9.06
CA HIS A 7 8.10 -14.81 -7.90
C HIS A 7 7.79 -14.20 -6.52
N LEU A 8 7.33 -12.94 -6.47
CA LEU A 8 6.92 -12.29 -5.22
C LEU A 8 5.51 -12.66 -4.76
N ILE A 9 4.65 -13.23 -5.61
CA ILE A 9 3.27 -13.60 -5.27
C ILE A 9 3.20 -14.43 -3.97
N PRO A 10 3.91 -15.56 -3.84
CA PRO A 10 3.80 -16.38 -2.64
C PRO A 10 4.32 -15.70 -1.37
N LYS A 11 5.21 -14.71 -1.51
CA LYS A 11 5.72 -13.94 -0.36
C LYS A 11 4.68 -12.93 0.11
N VAL A 12 4.03 -12.23 -0.82
CA VAL A 12 3.00 -11.23 -0.50
C VAL A 12 1.77 -11.92 0.12
N GLU A 13 1.32 -13.05 -0.44
CA GLU A 13 0.20 -13.82 0.12
C GLU A 13 0.46 -14.26 1.56
N ARG A 14 1.66 -14.81 1.83
CA ARG A 14 2.03 -15.20 3.20
C ARG A 14 2.04 -14.01 4.16
N ALA A 15 2.59 -12.88 3.72
CA ALA A 15 2.62 -11.66 4.54
C ALA A 15 1.20 -11.16 4.84
N LEU A 16 0.30 -11.15 3.85
CA LEU A 16 -1.10 -10.74 4.02
C LEU A 16 -1.86 -11.67 4.97
N ALA A 17 -1.54 -12.97 4.99
CA ALA A 17 -2.15 -13.92 5.90
C ALA A 17 -1.68 -13.76 7.36
N SER A 18 -0.44 -13.28 7.58
CA SER A 18 0.17 -13.21 8.90
C SER A 18 0.22 -11.81 9.51
N SER A 19 -0.03 -10.76 8.73
CA SER A 19 0.22 -9.38 9.12
C SER A 19 -0.93 -8.46 8.75
N ARG A 20 -1.27 -7.52 9.65
CA ARG A 20 -2.31 -6.51 9.40
C ARG A 20 -1.89 -5.48 8.36
N VAL A 21 -0.58 -5.26 8.23
CA VAL A 21 0.02 -4.29 7.31
C VAL A 21 1.15 -4.98 6.58
N VAL A 22 1.18 -4.83 5.25
CA VAL A 22 2.23 -5.36 4.38
C VAL A 22 2.76 -4.22 3.53
N ASN A 23 4.08 -4.00 3.57
CA ASN A 23 4.74 -3.01 2.74
C ASN A 23 5.41 -3.69 1.53
N VAL A 24 5.11 -3.21 0.32
CA VAL A 24 5.68 -3.73 -0.93
C VAL A 24 6.71 -2.73 -1.46
N ILE A 25 7.98 -2.99 -1.19
CA ILE A 25 9.10 -2.13 -1.58
C ILE A 25 9.85 -2.73 -2.77
N GLY A 26 10.36 -1.88 -3.66
CA GLY A 26 11.21 -2.29 -4.77
C GLY A 26 11.49 -1.14 -5.75
N PRO A 27 12.38 -1.36 -6.73
CA PRO A 27 12.80 -0.34 -7.70
C PRO A 27 11.62 0.38 -8.38
N ARG A 28 11.87 1.61 -8.85
CA ARG A 28 10.92 2.30 -9.73
C ARG A 28 10.65 1.41 -10.95
N GLN A 29 9.39 1.39 -11.40
CA GLN A 29 8.93 0.62 -12.56
C GLN A 29 9.06 -0.91 -12.45
N ALA A 30 9.27 -1.48 -11.26
CA ALA A 30 9.26 -2.92 -11.03
C ALA A 30 7.87 -3.59 -11.13
N GLY A 31 6.81 -2.84 -11.48
CA GLY A 31 5.44 -3.36 -11.60
C GLY A 31 4.76 -3.69 -10.26
N LYS A 32 5.11 -2.97 -9.19
CA LYS A 32 4.58 -3.19 -7.82
C LYS A 32 3.07 -3.00 -7.76
N THR A 33 2.54 -1.88 -8.28
CA THR A 33 1.11 -1.62 -8.37
C THR A 33 0.39 -2.72 -9.13
N THR A 34 0.96 -3.19 -10.24
CA THR A 34 0.39 -4.30 -11.02
C THR A 34 0.39 -5.60 -10.23
N LEU A 35 1.47 -5.93 -9.51
CA LEU A 35 1.52 -7.10 -8.64
C LEU A 35 0.40 -7.07 -7.58
N VAL A 36 0.20 -5.92 -6.91
CA VAL A 36 -0.84 -5.79 -5.87
C VAL A 36 -2.24 -5.88 -6.47
N ARG A 37 -2.47 -5.24 -7.63
CA ARG A 37 -3.75 -5.31 -8.35
C ARG A 37 -4.11 -6.71 -8.82
N ASP A 38 -3.11 -7.48 -9.22
CA ASP A 38 -3.31 -8.86 -9.67
C ASP A 38 -3.51 -9.84 -8.49
N LEU A 39 -3.11 -9.46 -7.27
CA LEU A 39 -3.26 -10.28 -6.05
C LEU A 39 -4.51 -9.95 -5.25
N ILE A 40 -4.99 -8.71 -5.30
CA ILE A 40 -6.09 -8.23 -4.47
C ILE A 40 -7.25 -7.84 -5.39
N ASP A 41 -8.20 -8.77 -5.52
CA ASP A 41 -9.40 -8.65 -6.37
C ASP A 41 -10.27 -7.43 -6.03
N SER A 42 -10.32 -7.04 -4.75
CA SER A 42 -11.10 -5.89 -4.30
C SER A 42 -10.42 -5.22 -3.11
N ALA A 43 -10.19 -3.91 -3.23
CA ALA A 43 -9.64 -3.07 -2.18
C ALA A 43 -10.15 -1.64 -2.31
N VAL A 44 -10.09 -0.88 -1.22
CA VAL A 44 -10.10 0.58 -1.27
C VAL A 44 -8.73 1.02 -1.74
N TYR A 45 -8.61 1.33 -3.03
CA TYR A 45 -7.37 1.84 -3.62
C TYR A 45 -7.29 3.36 -3.48
N VAL A 46 -6.25 3.83 -2.81
CA VAL A 46 -5.89 5.24 -2.76
C VAL A 46 -4.45 5.42 -3.25
N THR A 47 -4.18 6.55 -3.89
CA THR A 47 -2.83 6.89 -4.35
C THR A 47 -2.44 8.26 -3.84
N LEU A 48 -1.21 8.37 -3.32
CA LEU A 48 -0.67 9.66 -2.86
C LEU A 48 -0.06 10.48 -4.00
N ASP A 49 -0.30 10.06 -5.25
CA ASP A 49 -0.10 10.90 -6.42
C ASP A 49 -1.17 11.99 -6.55
N ALA A 50 -2.35 11.78 -5.94
CA ALA A 50 -3.41 12.78 -5.89
C ALA A 50 -3.05 13.87 -4.86
N ASP A 51 -2.87 15.10 -5.34
CA ASP A 51 -2.46 16.22 -4.49
C ASP A 51 -3.43 16.48 -3.33
N ASP A 52 -4.75 16.37 -3.55
CA ASP A 52 -5.75 16.59 -2.50
C ASP A 52 -5.63 15.60 -1.34
N LEU A 53 -5.43 14.32 -1.64
CA LEU A 53 -5.27 13.28 -0.62
C LEU A 53 -3.92 13.40 0.09
N ARG A 54 -2.86 13.75 -0.65
CA ARG A 54 -1.55 13.99 -0.05
C ARG A 54 -1.63 15.17 0.93
N SER A 55 -2.20 16.29 0.50
CA SER A 55 -2.35 17.49 1.34
C SER A 55 -3.25 17.24 2.55
N SER A 56 -4.31 16.43 2.41
CA SER A 56 -5.15 16.07 3.56
C SER A 56 -4.36 15.22 4.57
N LEU A 57 -3.59 14.24 4.10
CA LEU A 57 -2.73 13.41 4.93
C LEU A 57 -1.61 14.20 5.61
N ASP A 58 -1.00 15.17 4.92
CA ASP A 58 0.02 16.04 5.52
C ASP A 58 -0.57 16.94 6.62
N SER A 59 -1.83 17.37 6.48
CA SER A 59 -2.49 18.25 7.44
C SER A 59 -2.99 17.55 8.71
N ASP A 60 -3.50 16.32 8.59
CA ASP A 60 -3.98 15.50 9.71
C ASP A 60 -3.79 14.00 9.39
N PRO A 61 -2.56 13.47 9.56
CA PRO A 61 -2.25 12.09 9.19
C PRO A 61 -3.14 11.08 9.92
N TYR A 62 -3.37 11.31 11.22
CA TYR A 62 -4.12 10.38 12.06
C TYR A 62 -5.61 10.38 11.71
N GLY A 63 -6.22 11.56 11.53
CA GLY A 63 -7.62 11.68 11.13
C GLY A 63 -7.88 11.07 9.75
N GLN A 64 -7.02 11.32 8.78
CA GLN A 64 -7.16 10.72 7.45
C GLN A 64 -7.00 9.20 7.45
N LEU A 65 -6.02 8.65 8.19
CA LEU A 65 -5.87 7.21 8.34
C LEU A 65 -7.07 6.56 9.05
N GLN A 66 -7.68 7.25 10.03
CA GLN A 66 -8.93 6.77 10.64
C GLN A 66 -10.10 6.75 9.65
N LEU A 67 -10.24 7.78 8.80
CA LEU A 67 -11.29 7.83 7.79
C LEU A 67 -11.15 6.70 6.77
N LEU A 68 -9.93 6.48 6.26
CA LEU A 68 -9.64 5.35 5.36
C LEU A 68 -9.94 4.00 6.04
N SER A 69 -9.53 3.84 7.31
CA SER A 69 -9.81 2.63 8.08
C SER A 69 -11.32 2.36 8.22
N LYS A 70 -12.11 3.40 8.51
CA LYS A 70 -13.57 3.29 8.59
C LYS A 70 -14.19 2.94 7.24
N GLU A 71 -13.68 3.50 6.15
CA GLU A 71 -14.15 3.18 4.80
C GLU A 71 -13.87 1.73 4.42
N GLY A 72 -12.65 1.25 4.66
CA GLY A 72 -12.29 -0.16 4.44
C GLY A 72 -13.16 -1.11 5.27
N ALA A 73 -13.38 -0.80 6.55
CA ALA A 73 -14.25 -1.58 7.42
C ALA A 73 -15.72 -1.58 6.94
N ALA A 74 -16.26 -0.44 6.53
CA ALA A 74 -17.62 -0.31 6.02
C ALA A 74 -17.83 -1.13 4.73
N LYS A 75 -16.82 -1.16 3.86
CA LYS A 75 -16.84 -1.95 2.62
C LYS A 75 -16.42 -3.41 2.82
N GLN A 76 -15.93 -3.77 4.01
CA GLN A 76 -15.29 -5.06 4.29
C GLN A 76 -14.16 -5.39 3.30
N LEU A 77 -13.39 -4.36 2.93
CA LEU A 77 -12.29 -4.47 1.97
C LEU A 77 -10.96 -4.05 2.61
N PRO A 78 -9.84 -4.66 2.19
CA PRO A 78 -8.51 -4.14 2.52
C PRO A 78 -8.31 -2.74 1.91
N ILE A 79 -7.35 -2.01 2.46
CA ILE A 79 -6.95 -0.68 1.95
C ILE A 79 -5.57 -0.82 1.32
N VAL A 80 -5.42 -0.31 0.11
CA VAL A 80 -4.13 -0.22 -0.58
C VAL A 80 -3.78 1.25 -0.75
N ILE A 81 -2.66 1.66 -0.16
CA ILE A 81 -2.10 3.01 -0.29
C ILE A 81 -0.91 2.93 -1.24
N ASP A 82 -1.09 3.41 -2.46
CA ASP A 82 -0.03 3.46 -3.46
C ASP A 82 0.81 4.74 -3.35
N GLU A 83 2.08 4.65 -3.74
CA GLU A 83 3.03 5.75 -3.71
C GLU A 83 3.19 6.39 -2.32
N VAL A 84 3.13 5.57 -1.26
CA VAL A 84 3.21 6.01 0.15
C VAL A 84 4.44 6.87 0.43
N GLN A 85 5.54 6.67 -0.30
CA GLN A 85 6.74 7.51 -0.26
C GLN A 85 6.52 9.01 -0.48
N ARG A 86 5.38 9.43 -1.05
CA ARG A 86 5.08 10.85 -1.28
C ARG A 86 4.75 11.65 -0.03
N VAL A 87 4.40 10.99 1.07
CA VAL A 87 4.26 11.61 2.42
C VAL A 87 5.39 11.19 3.37
N LEU A 88 6.29 10.29 2.94
CA LEU A 88 7.40 9.77 3.74
C LEU A 88 8.54 10.77 4.00
N SER A 89 8.40 12.05 3.64
CA SER A 89 9.25 13.10 4.22
C SER A 89 9.09 13.23 5.75
N THR A 90 8.13 12.52 6.35
CA THR A 90 7.91 12.46 7.80
C THR A 90 7.71 11.00 8.27
N SER A 91 8.79 10.37 8.74
CA SER A 91 8.85 9.33 9.79
C SER A 91 8.26 7.90 9.65
N LEU A 92 7.87 7.37 8.48
CA LEU A 92 7.49 5.93 8.38
C LEU A 92 8.47 5.05 7.58
N ALA A 93 9.60 5.59 7.11
CA ALA A 93 10.55 4.89 6.24
C ALA A 93 11.94 4.60 6.84
N GLU A 94 12.26 5.07 8.06
CA GLU A 94 13.63 4.96 8.59
C GLU A 94 13.89 3.79 9.54
N ASP A 95 12.91 2.94 9.83
CA ASP A 95 13.19 1.66 10.47
C ASP A 95 13.52 0.62 9.39
N GLU A 96 14.71 0.75 8.80
CA GLU A 96 15.45 -0.37 8.20
C GLU A 96 15.62 -1.44 9.29
N LEU A 97 14.71 -2.43 9.32
CA LEU A 97 15.02 -3.71 9.94
C LEU A 97 16.10 -4.37 9.07
N LYS A 98 17.37 -4.09 9.39
CA LYS A 98 18.49 -4.95 9.03
C LYS A 98 18.24 -6.31 9.67
N VAL A 99 17.88 -7.29 8.85
CA VAL A 99 18.09 -8.71 9.12
C VAL A 99 19.05 -9.22 8.07
#